data_AF-A0A357CCH5-F1
#
_entry.id   AF-A0A357CCH5-F1
#
_cell.length_a   1.000
_cell.length_b   1.000
_cell.length_c   1.000
_cell.angle_alpha   90.00
_cell.angle_beta   90.00
_cell.angle_gamma   90.00
#
_symmetry.space_group_name_H-M   'P 1'
#
loop_
_entity.id
_entity.type
_entity.pdbx_description
1 polymer ?
#
loop_
_entity_poly.entity_id
_entity_poly.type
_entity_poly.pdbx_seq_one_letter_code
_entity_poly.pdbx_strand_id
1 'polypeptide(L)'
;MNKVLWCLGAFCYDGISLLRAFFGGGFSLNGYEINHLAEIYDQYETETHDVEYLLAKIKESGIQNVLEPFCGTGRILLPIAQTGCQITGLDGSDGMLKFLEEKARQLSEQTRSRITLKLADVLKTDWPGGYDLVILGGNCFYELASVQEQRHVIRAAYQALKPGGALFTDGDCMDGLLD
;
A
#
# COMPACT_ATOMS: atom_id res chain seq x y z
N MET A 1 -21.13 10.57 12.28
CA MET A 1 -20.50 9.30 12.67
C MET A 1 -19.01 9.43 12.45
N ASN A 2 -18.20 9.10 13.46
CA ASN A 2 -16.74 9.28 13.44
C ASN A 2 -16.07 8.20 12.57
N LYS A 3 -14.95 8.56 11.92
CA LYS A 3 -14.09 7.60 11.19
C LYS A 3 -13.22 6.83 12.19
N VAL A 4 -12.85 5.60 11.85
CA VAL A 4 -12.10 4.70 12.74
C VAL A 4 -10.67 4.52 12.23
N LEU A 5 -9.69 4.52 13.12
CA LEU A 5 -8.29 4.20 12.79
C LEU A 5 -8.00 2.77 13.22
N TRP A 6 -7.49 1.95 12.30
CA TRP A 6 -6.91 0.64 12.56
C TRP A 6 -5.40 0.76 12.41
N CYS A 7 -4.67 0.47 13.48
CA CYS A 7 -3.22 0.49 13.48
C CYS A 7 -2.74 -0.89 13.91
N LEU A 8 -1.85 -1.49 13.14
CA LEU A 8 -1.02 -2.60 13.63
C LEU A 8 0.29 -1.96 14.12
N GLY A 9 0.68 -2.18 15.37
CA GLY A 9 2.04 -1.86 15.84
C GLY A 9 2.93 -3.08 15.63
N ALA A 10 4.07 -2.92 14.99
CA ALA A 10 4.96 -4.04 14.63
C ALA A 10 5.93 -4.43 15.77
N PHE A 11 6.27 -5.72 15.78
CA PHE A 11 7.44 -6.27 16.46
C PHE A 11 8.69 -6.01 15.60
N CYS A 12 9.84 -5.78 16.24
CA CYS A 12 11.15 -5.63 15.59
C CYS A 12 11.56 -6.86 14.78
N TYR A 13 12.18 -6.70 13.60
CA TYR A 13 13.54 -7.20 13.30
C TYR A 13 14.08 -6.78 11.91
N ASP A 14 15.40 -6.97 11.76
CA ASP A 14 16.37 -6.47 10.79
C ASP A 14 16.09 -6.76 9.28
N GLY A 15 15.54 -5.80 8.55
CA GLY A 15 15.50 -5.77 7.08
C GLY A 15 16.18 -4.55 6.42
N ILE A 16 16.75 -3.64 7.22
CA ILE A 16 17.00 -2.22 6.85
C ILE A 16 18.19 -2.01 5.89
N SER A 17 18.98 -3.03 5.57
CA SER A 17 20.25 -2.83 4.86
C SER A 17 20.14 -2.61 3.34
N LEU A 18 19.01 -2.96 2.69
CA LEU A 18 18.90 -2.92 1.22
C LEU A 18 18.26 -1.62 0.68
N LEU A 19 17.19 -1.09 1.27
CA LEU A 19 16.53 0.11 0.73
C LEU A 19 17.34 1.40 0.96
N ARG A 20 18.01 1.53 2.11
CA ARG A 20 18.71 2.77 2.46
C ARG A 20 20.00 3.02 1.64
N ALA A 21 20.55 1.98 1.02
CA ALA A 21 21.72 2.10 0.15
C ALA A 21 21.37 2.61 -1.27
N PHE A 22 20.11 2.47 -1.72
CA PHE A 22 19.72 2.80 -3.09
C PHE A 22 18.98 4.15 -3.24
N PHE A 23 18.25 4.62 -2.23
CA PHE A 23 17.36 5.79 -2.37
C PHE A 23 17.91 7.13 -1.83
N GLY A 24 19.17 7.16 -1.40
CA GLY A 24 19.87 8.37 -0.93
C GLY A 24 20.36 9.27 -2.06
N GLY A 25 19.45 9.71 -2.93
CA GLY A 25 19.77 10.66 -4.02
C GLY A 25 18.81 10.49 -5.18
N GLY A 26 18.27 11.60 -5.69
CA GLY A 26 17.32 11.59 -6.81
C GLY A 26 17.91 10.89 -8.04
N PHE A 27 17.59 9.61 -8.20
CA PHE A 27 17.88 8.80 -9.37
C PHE A 27 16.57 8.45 -10.04
N SER A 28 16.43 8.84 -11.29
CA SER A 28 15.41 8.27 -12.17
C SER A 28 15.90 6.87 -12.54
N LEU A 29 15.42 5.86 -11.81
CA LEU A 29 15.67 4.46 -12.15
C LEU A 29 15.07 4.18 -13.54
N ASN A 30 15.81 3.49 -14.39
CA ASN A 30 15.29 3.05 -15.68
C ASN A 30 14.36 1.83 -15.49
N GLY A 31 13.53 1.51 -16.49
CA GLY A 31 12.55 0.42 -16.38
C GLY A 31 13.13 -0.96 -16.06
N TYR A 32 14.41 -1.22 -16.35
CA TYR A 32 15.09 -2.46 -16.01
C TYR A 32 15.43 -2.54 -14.51
N GLU A 33 15.90 -1.45 -13.92
CA GLU A 33 16.21 -1.38 -12.48
C GLU A 33 14.93 -1.50 -11.62
N ILE A 34 13.83 -0.93 -12.08
CA ILE A 34 12.53 -1.06 -11.41
C ILE A 34 12.01 -2.50 -11.45
N ASN A 35 12.17 -3.21 -12.58
CA ASN A 35 11.75 -4.61 -12.70
C ASN A 35 12.55 -5.53 -11.77
N HIS A 36 13.88 -5.37 -11.72
CA HIS A 36 14.71 -6.13 -10.80
C HIS A 36 14.40 -5.80 -9.33
N LEU A 37 14.10 -4.54 -9.02
CA LEU A 37 13.68 -4.16 -7.67
C LEU A 37 12.31 -4.74 -7.30
N ALA A 38 11.35 -4.78 -8.22
CA ALA A 38 10.05 -5.40 -8.01
C ALA A 38 10.17 -6.91 -7.76
N GLU A 39 10.99 -7.61 -8.56
CA GLU A 39 11.29 -9.03 -8.37
C GLU A 39 11.99 -9.30 -7.03
N ILE A 40 12.95 -8.45 -6.65
CA ILE A 40 13.63 -8.56 -5.35
C ILE A 40 12.64 -8.28 -4.21
N TYR A 41 11.84 -7.22 -4.28
CA TYR A 41 10.84 -6.89 -3.26
C TYR A 41 9.89 -8.05 -2.99
N ASP A 42 9.33 -8.64 -4.05
CA ASP A 42 8.47 -9.82 -3.96
C ASP A 42 9.15 -11.07 -3.37
N GLN A 43 10.46 -11.24 -3.62
CA GLN A 43 11.21 -12.41 -3.13
C GLN A 43 11.54 -12.31 -1.64
N TYR A 44 11.78 -11.11 -1.13
CA TYR A 44 12.19 -10.88 0.26
C TYR A 44 11.00 -10.54 1.18
N GLU A 45 9.96 -9.88 0.67
CA GLU A 45 8.75 -9.57 1.43
C GLU A 45 7.80 -10.77 1.48
N THR A 46 8.14 -11.72 2.36
CA THR A 46 7.41 -12.98 2.55
C THR A 46 6.45 -12.97 3.74
N GLU A 47 6.43 -11.88 4.51
CA GLU A 47 5.54 -11.75 5.67
C GLU A 47 4.12 -11.39 5.24
N THR A 48 3.15 -12.12 5.80
CA THR A 48 1.73 -12.02 5.44
C THR A 48 0.83 -11.56 6.58
N HIS A 49 1.37 -11.27 7.76
CA HIS A 49 0.58 -10.97 8.96
C HIS A 49 -0.34 -9.77 8.81
N ASP A 50 0.13 -8.72 8.14
CA ASP A 50 -0.65 -7.52 7.82
C ASP A 50 -1.76 -7.81 6.81
N VAL A 51 -1.48 -8.61 5.77
CA VAL A 51 -2.46 -9.10 4.80
C VAL A 51 -3.52 -9.94 5.50
N GLU A 52 -3.12 -10.91 6.32
CA GLU A 52 -4.03 -11.78 7.08
C GLU A 52 -4.95 -10.97 8.00
N TYR A 53 -4.40 -10.00 8.72
CA TYR A 53 -5.16 -9.08 9.55
C TYR A 53 -6.18 -8.27 8.73
N LEU A 54 -5.76 -7.70 7.60
CA LEU A 54 -6.62 -6.94 6.69
C LEU A 54 -7.76 -7.82 6.15
N LEU A 55 -7.45 -9.03 5.68
CA LEU A 55 -8.46 -9.97 5.17
C LEU A 55 -9.48 -10.35 6.23
N ALA A 56 -9.04 -10.60 7.48
CA ALA A 56 -9.94 -10.86 8.59
C ALA A 56 -10.87 -9.66 8.86
N LYS A 57 -10.31 -8.45 8.93
CA LYS A 57 -11.08 -7.23 9.19
C LYS A 57 -12.06 -6.86 8.09
N ILE A 58 -11.66 -7.06 6.84
CA ILE A 58 -12.51 -6.88 5.66
C ILE A 58 -13.75 -7.77 5.76
N LYS A 59 -13.55 -9.05 6.10
CA LYS A 59 -14.64 -10.01 6.27
C LYS A 59 -15.54 -9.68 7.46
N GLU A 60 -14.97 -9.35 8.61
CA GLU A 60 -15.72 -9.00 9.83
C GLU A 60 -16.58 -7.74 9.65
N SER A 61 -16.06 -6.74 8.94
CA SER A 61 -16.69 -5.41 8.84
C SER A 61 -17.51 -5.23 7.56
N GLY A 62 -17.55 -6.23 6.67
CA GLY A 62 -18.28 -6.15 5.40
C GLY A 62 -17.76 -5.05 4.46
N ILE A 63 -16.44 -4.82 4.47
CA ILE A 63 -15.76 -3.86 3.60
C ILE A 63 -15.93 -4.31 2.14
N GLN A 64 -16.24 -3.38 1.24
CA GLN A 64 -16.45 -3.67 -0.19
C GLN A 64 -15.64 -2.77 -1.12
N ASN A 65 -15.29 -1.55 -0.70
CA ASN A 65 -14.57 -0.57 -1.52
C ASN A 65 -13.28 -0.13 -0.81
N VAL A 66 -12.14 -0.44 -1.41
CA VAL A 66 -10.81 -0.22 -0.82
C VAL A 66 -9.97 0.69 -1.71
N LEU A 67 -9.21 1.58 -1.09
CA LEU A 67 -8.17 2.38 -1.74
C LEU A 67 -6.81 2.03 -1.12
N GLU A 68 -5.83 1.75 -1.96
CA GLU A 68 -4.44 1.50 -1.58
C GLU A 68 -3.53 2.45 -2.38
N PRO A 69 -3.17 3.61 -1.82
CA PRO A 69 -2.07 4.42 -2.34
C PRO A 69 -0.74 3.73 -2.06
N PHE A 70 0.27 3.98 -2.89
CA PHE A 70 1.57 3.29 -2.84
C PHE A 70 1.42 1.77 -3.03
N CYS A 71 0.54 1.33 -3.94
CA CYS A 71 0.19 -0.09 -4.07
C CYS A 71 1.31 -0.98 -4.63
N GLY A 72 2.37 -0.40 -5.19
CA GLY A 72 3.55 -1.11 -5.68
C GLY A 72 3.20 -2.28 -6.60
N THR A 73 3.72 -3.47 -6.27
CA THR A 73 3.49 -4.73 -7.00
C THR A 73 2.21 -5.46 -6.58
N GLY A 74 1.41 -4.88 -5.68
CA GLY A 74 0.11 -5.38 -5.26
C GLY A 74 0.12 -6.50 -4.21
N ARG A 75 1.13 -6.55 -3.32
CA ARG A 75 1.22 -7.55 -2.23
C ARG A 75 -0.04 -7.59 -1.37
N ILE A 76 -0.57 -6.43 -0.98
CA ILE A 76 -1.83 -6.30 -0.23
C ILE A 76 -3.04 -6.25 -1.20
N LEU A 77 -2.91 -5.50 -2.30
CA LEU A 77 -3.98 -5.27 -3.27
C LEU A 77 -4.60 -6.55 -3.82
N LEU A 78 -3.76 -7.49 -4.27
CA LEU A 78 -4.21 -8.68 -5.01
C LEU A 78 -4.98 -9.66 -4.10
N PRO A 79 -4.50 -10.01 -2.88
CA PRO A 79 -5.28 -10.78 -1.93
C PRO A 79 -6.62 -10.13 -1.58
N ILE A 80 -6.66 -8.81 -1.40
CA ILE A 80 -7.92 -8.11 -1.10
C ILE A 80 -8.89 -8.22 -2.28
N ALA A 81 -8.44 -8.04 -3.52
CA ALA A 81 -9.30 -8.20 -4.70
C ALA A 81 -9.95 -9.60 -4.76
N GLN A 82 -9.21 -10.64 -4.36
CA GLN A 82 -9.70 -12.02 -4.33
C GLN A 82 -10.82 -12.26 -3.30
N THR A 83 -10.98 -11.37 -2.30
CA THR A 83 -12.12 -11.43 -1.36
C THR A 83 -13.45 -11.00 -1.98
N GLY A 84 -13.41 -10.40 -3.17
CA GLY A 84 -14.59 -9.83 -3.84
C GLY A 84 -14.76 -8.32 -3.64
N CYS A 85 -13.82 -7.66 -2.95
CA CYS A 85 -13.78 -6.19 -2.84
C CYS A 85 -13.45 -5.52 -4.18
N GLN A 86 -14.07 -4.37 -4.41
CA GLN A 86 -13.58 -3.39 -5.38
C GLN A 86 -12.36 -2.69 -4.78
N ILE A 87 -11.23 -2.71 -5.47
CA ILE A 87 -9.99 -2.09 -4.98
C ILE A 87 -9.38 -1.17 -6.03
N THR A 88 -9.01 0.04 -5.59
CA THR A 88 -8.27 1.01 -6.38
C THR A 88 -6.84 1.12 -5.86
N GLY A 89 -5.85 0.87 -6.72
CA GLY A 89 -4.43 1.09 -6.44
C GLY A 89 -3.94 2.39 -7.08
N LEU A 90 -3.21 3.22 -6.33
CA LEU A 90 -2.48 4.38 -6.85
C LEU A 90 -0.99 4.17 -6.65
N ASP A 91 -0.18 4.40 -7.67
CA ASP A 91 1.28 4.35 -7.53
C ASP A 91 1.97 5.33 -8.48
N GLY A 92 3.11 5.88 -8.05
CA GLY A 92 3.91 6.80 -8.85
C GLY A 92 4.81 6.09 -9.87
N SER A 93 5.03 4.79 -9.73
CA SER A 93 5.91 4.00 -10.57
C SER A 93 5.12 3.19 -11.61
N ASP A 94 5.26 3.57 -12.88
CA ASP A 94 4.72 2.83 -14.03
C ASP A 94 5.25 1.38 -14.12
N GLY A 95 6.50 1.13 -13.73
CA GLY A 95 7.09 -0.22 -13.72
C GLY A 95 6.40 -1.15 -12.73
N MET A 96 6.25 -0.71 -11.47
CA MET A 96 5.49 -1.41 -10.43
C MET A 96 4.06 -1.74 -10.87
N LEU A 97 3.34 -0.77 -11.45
CA LEU A 97 1.97 -1.00 -11.93
C LEU A 97 1.91 -2.02 -13.07
N LYS A 98 2.84 -1.98 -14.03
CA LYS A 98 2.92 -3.00 -15.10
C LYS A 98 3.13 -4.40 -14.54
N PHE A 99 4.00 -4.53 -13.54
CA PHE A 99 4.24 -5.80 -12.88
C PHE A 99 3.01 -6.30 -12.10
N LEU A 100 2.32 -5.39 -11.39
CA LEU A 100 1.05 -5.69 -10.75
C LEU A 100 0.00 -6.15 -11.79
N GLU A 101 -0.12 -5.46 -12.93
CA GLU A 101 -1.03 -5.87 -14.02
C GLU A 101 -0.72 -7.28 -14.53
N GLU A 102 0.56 -7.63 -14.69
CA GLU A 102 0.98 -8.96 -15.11
C GLU A 102 0.55 -10.05 -14.12
N LYS A 103 0.72 -9.80 -12.82
CA LYS A 103 0.19 -10.69 -11.77
C LYS A 103 -1.34 -10.76 -11.80
N ALA A 104 -2.01 -9.62 -11.95
CA ALA A 104 -3.47 -9.56 -12.01
C ALA A 104 -4.05 -10.32 -13.21
N ARG A 105 -3.30 -10.47 -14.31
CA ARG A 105 -3.70 -11.31 -15.46
C ARG A 105 -3.78 -12.80 -15.13
N GLN A 106 -3.09 -13.27 -14.09
CA GLN A 106 -3.18 -14.65 -13.61
C GLN A 106 -4.43 -14.92 -12.74
N LEU A 107 -5.17 -13.87 -12.38
CA LEU A 107 -6.41 -13.98 -11.62
C LEU A 107 -7.61 -14.26 -12.53
N SER A 108 -8.71 -14.72 -11.92
CA SER A 108 -9.98 -14.88 -12.65
C SER A 108 -10.44 -13.53 -13.21
N GLU A 109 -11.15 -13.57 -14.34
CA GLU A 109 -11.72 -12.36 -14.96
C GLU A 109 -12.62 -11.58 -13.98
N GLN A 110 -13.39 -12.32 -13.16
CA GLN A 110 -14.24 -11.74 -12.15
C GLN A 110 -13.45 -11.00 -11.06
N THR A 111 -12.29 -11.50 -10.64
CA THR A 111 -11.44 -10.79 -9.68
C THR A 111 -10.76 -9.60 -10.34
N ARG A 112 -10.24 -9.78 -11.56
CA ARG A 112 -9.56 -8.73 -12.31
C ARG A 112 -10.47 -7.53 -12.59
N SER A 113 -11.77 -7.74 -12.85
CA SER A 113 -12.73 -6.65 -13.09
C SER A 113 -13.01 -5.78 -11.85
N ARG A 114 -12.57 -6.20 -10.67
CA ARG A 114 -12.67 -5.44 -9.42
C ARG A 114 -11.46 -4.56 -9.13
N ILE A 115 -10.38 -4.71 -9.89
CA ILE A 115 -9.14 -3.98 -9.71
C ILE A 115 -9.13 -2.76 -10.64
N THR A 116 -8.86 -1.58 -10.06
CA THR A 116 -8.60 -0.36 -10.80
C THR A 116 -7.20 0.15 -10.43
N LEU A 117 -6.31 0.30 -11.41
CA LEU A 117 -4.96 0.83 -11.18
C LEU A 117 -4.83 2.20 -11.82
N LYS A 118 -4.14 3.12 -11.14
CA LYS A 118 -3.86 4.45 -11.67
C LYS A 118 -2.41 4.84 -11.40
N LEU A 119 -1.69 5.15 -12.47
CA LEU A 119 -0.42 5.86 -12.39
C LEU A 119 -0.69 7.29 -11.91
N ALA A 120 -0.21 7.63 -10.72
CA ALA A 120 -0.49 8.89 -10.06
C ALA A 120 0.66 9.32 -9.15
N ASP A 121 1.04 10.61 -9.20
CA ASP A 121 1.81 11.20 -8.12
C ASP A 121 0.88 11.32 -6.90
N VAL A 122 1.03 10.38 -5.98
CA VAL A 122 0.19 10.21 -4.79
C VAL A 122 0.18 11.43 -3.86
N LEU A 123 1.19 12.31 -3.93
CA LEU A 123 1.26 13.56 -3.16
C LEU A 123 0.58 14.75 -3.85
N LYS A 124 0.29 14.65 -5.15
CA LYS A 124 -0.29 15.75 -5.94
C LYS A 124 -1.66 15.43 -6.51
N THR A 125 -2.01 14.16 -6.59
CA THR A 125 -3.25 13.69 -7.18
C THR A 125 -4.35 13.66 -6.12
N ASP A 126 -5.52 14.20 -6.45
CA ASP A 126 -6.70 14.07 -5.59
C ASP A 126 -7.14 12.60 -5.54
N TRP A 127 -7.27 12.07 -4.33
CA TRP A 127 -7.73 10.70 -4.14
C TRP A 127 -9.25 10.64 -4.25
N PRO A 128 -9.81 9.65 -4.99
CA PRO A 128 -11.26 9.50 -5.05
C PRO A 128 -11.85 9.31 -3.64
N GLY A 129 -13.09 9.74 -3.46
CA GLY A 129 -13.81 9.58 -2.20
C GLY A 129 -14.76 8.38 -2.21
N GLY A 130 -15.25 8.01 -1.02
CA GLY A 130 -16.32 7.02 -0.85
C GLY A 130 -15.83 5.63 -0.43
N TYR A 131 -14.57 5.49 -0.05
CA TYR A 131 -13.99 4.21 0.34
C TYR A 131 -14.40 3.78 1.75
N ASP A 132 -14.59 2.47 1.91
CA ASP A 132 -14.84 1.82 3.19
C ASP A 132 -13.54 1.69 3.99
N LEU A 133 -12.44 1.44 3.28
CA LEU A 133 -11.10 1.25 3.81
C LEU A 133 -10.08 1.98 2.93
N VAL A 134 -9.17 2.73 3.56
CA VAL A 134 -7.96 3.26 2.92
C VAL A 134 -6.76 2.61 3.60
N ILE A 135 -5.81 2.10 2.82
CA ILE A 135 -4.65 1.34 3.29
C ILE A 135 -3.40 2.15 2.99
N LEU A 136 -2.71 2.62 4.03
CA LEU A 136 -1.35 3.18 3.97
C LEU A 136 -0.39 2.11 4.50
N GLY A 137 -0.20 1.05 3.72
CA GLY A 137 0.52 -0.17 4.10
C GLY A 137 1.87 -0.32 3.43
N GLY A 138 2.59 -1.40 3.73
CA GLY A 138 3.91 -1.67 3.16
C GLY A 138 4.96 -0.67 3.62
N ASN A 139 4.80 -0.12 4.83
CA ASN A 139 5.68 0.91 5.37
C ASN A 139 5.79 2.16 4.46
N CYS A 140 4.72 2.52 3.74
CA CYS A 140 4.75 3.59 2.74
C CYS A 140 5.20 4.96 3.30
N PHE A 141 5.12 5.18 4.62
CA PHE A 141 5.63 6.39 5.25
C PHE A 141 7.15 6.57 5.14
N TYR A 142 7.92 5.49 4.88
CA TYR A 142 9.35 5.59 4.62
C TYR A 142 9.69 6.16 3.23
N GLU A 143 8.72 6.20 2.32
CA GLU A 143 8.87 6.87 1.02
C GLU A 143 8.71 8.40 1.10
N LEU A 144 8.21 8.91 2.23
CA LEU A 144 7.92 10.33 2.42
C LEU A 144 9.11 11.04 3.07
N ALA A 145 9.59 12.11 2.43
CA ALA A 145 10.80 12.82 2.83
C ALA A 145 10.58 13.74 4.05
N SER A 146 9.32 14.01 4.42
CA SER A 146 9.02 14.91 5.52
C SER A 146 7.75 14.57 6.28
N VAL A 147 7.69 15.02 7.54
CA VAL A 147 6.47 15.01 8.37
C VAL A 147 5.31 15.73 7.68
N GLN A 148 5.60 16.69 6.79
CA GLN A 148 4.59 17.50 6.12
C GLN A 148 3.90 16.67 5.03
N GLU A 149 4.67 15.86 4.32
CA GLU A 149 4.16 14.87 3.37
C GLU A 149 3.40 13.76 4.09
N GLN A 150 3.92 13.23 5.21
CA GLN A 150 3.18 12.25 6.03
C GLN A 150 1.83 12.79 6.49
N ARG A 151 1.79 14.03 7.00
CA ARG A 151 0.54 14.71 7.39
C ARG A 151 -0.39 14.92 6.19
N HIS A 152 0.15 15.25 5.02
CA HIS A 152 -0.62 15.44 3.80
C HIS A 152 -1.32 14.14 3.40
N VAL A 153 -0.57 13.03 3.33
CA VAL A 153 -1.06 11.69 2.98
C VAL A 153 -2.12 11.20 3.97
N ILE A 154 -1.91 11.37 5.28
CA ILE A 154 -2.93 11.03 6.29
C ILE A 154 -4.21 11.84 6.09
N ARG A 155 -4.09 13.13 5.72
CA ARG A 155 -5.26 13.99 5.46
C ARG A 155 -6.00 13.56 4.20
N ALA A 156 -5.29 13.23 3.13
CA ALA A 156 -5.86 12.71 1.89
C ALA A 156 -6.59 11.39 2.15
N ALA A 157 -5.97 10.48 2.91
CA ALA A 157 -6.58 9.22 3.34
C ALA A 157 -7.88 9.47 4.12
N TYR A 158 -7.83 10.39 5.09
CA TYR A 158 -9.03 10.78 5.82
C TYR A 158 -10.11 11.31 4.88
N GLN A 159 -9.79 12.14 3.89
CA GLN A 159 -10.78 12.70 2.96
C GLN A 159 -11.39 11.65 2.02
N ALA A 160 -10.60 10.68 1.58
CA ALA A 160 -11.04 9.59 0.70
C ALA A 160 -12.07 8.65 1.37
N LEU A 161 -12.04 8.54 2.70
CA LEU A 161 -12.96 7.70 3.46
C LEU A 161 -14.39 8.24 3.49
N LYS A 162 -15.36 7.34 3.33
CA LYS A 162 -16.78 7.62 3.64
C LYS A 162 -16.98 7.79 5.16
N PRO A 163 -18.11 8.36 5.62
CA PRO A 163 -18.47 8.35 7.04
C PRO A 163 -18.51 6.91 7.60
N GLY A 164 -17.79 6.66 8.69
CA GLY A 164 -17.66 5.32 9.28
C GLY A 164 -16.63 4.41 8.60
N GLY A 165 -15.91 4.90 7.58
CA GLY A 165 -14.79 4.18 6.99
C GLY A 165 -13.59 4.07 7.93
N ALA A 166 -12.69 3.13 7.60
CA ALA A 166 -11.49 2.81 8.36
C ALA A 166 -10.20 3.21 7.63
N LEU A 167 -9.22 3.74 8.35
CA LEU A 167 -7.85 3.90 7.86
C LEU A 167 -7.00 2.76 8.42
N PHE A 168 -6.28 2.03 7.58
CA PHE A 168 -5.22 1.12 7.99
C PHE A 168 -3.86 1.75 7.76
N THR A 169 -2.94 1.56 8.70
CA THR A 169 -1.53 1.84 8.52
C THR A 169 -0.68 0.82 9.28
N ASP A 170 0.45 0.45 8.69
CA ASP A 170 1.54 -0.27 9.33
C ASP A 170 2.75 0.65 9.53
N GLY A 171 3.67 0.18 10.35
CA GLY A 171 4.90 0.89 10.64
C GLY A 171 5.75 0.05 11.58
N ASP A 172 7.00 -0.17 11.20
CA ASP A 172 7.96 -0.77 12.13
C ASP A 172 8.15 0.17 13.32
N CYS A 173 7.95 -0.35 14.54
CA CYS A 173 8.44 0.35 15.71
C CYS A 173 9.96 0.24 15.65
N MET A 174 10.65 1.31 15.26
CA MET A 174 12.07 1.44 15.56
C MET A 174 12.20 1.63 17.07
N ASP A 175 12.09 0.55 17.82
CA ASP A 175 12.69 0.46 19.15
C ASP A 175 14.18 0.50 18.91
N GLY A 176 14.74 1.71 18.87
CA GLY A 176 16.16 1.88 18.94
C GLY A 176 16.64 1.18 20.20
N LEU A 177 17.48 0.17 20.03
CA LEU A 177 18.54 -0.10 21.00
C LEU A 177 19.42 1.16 21.02
N LEU A 178 18.95 2.17 21.73
CA LEU A 178 19.75 3.25 22.27
C LEU A 178 20.40 2.69 23.54
N ASP A 179 21.36 1.79 23.33
CA ASP A 179 22.40 1.51 24.33
C ASP A 179 23.64 2.34 23.97
#